data_AF-A0A344PNA7-F1
#
_entry.id   AF-A0A344PNA7-F1
#
_cell.length_a   1.000
_cell.length_b   1.000
_cell.length_c   1.000
_cell.angle_alpha   90.00
_cell.angle_beta   90.00
_cell.angle_gamma   90.00
#
_symmetry.space_group_name_H-M   'P 1'
#
loop_
_entity.id
_entity.type
_entity.pdbx_description
1 polymer ?
#
loop_
_entity_poly.entity_id
_entity_poly.type
_entity_poly.pdbx_seq_one_letter_code
_entity_poly.pdbx_strand_id
1 'polypeptide(L)'
;MNEPRNYDVAADELRQFIEQYEQLESEKKDVTEQQKELMSEAKARGYDTKVMKKVIALRKRDKDDIAEEEAIMDMYKAALGMV
;
A
#
# COMPACT_ATOMS: atom_id res chain seq x y z
N MET A 1 -0.61 -45.18 24.71
CA MET A 1 -1.10 -44.60 23.44
C MET A 1 -0.38 -43.27 23.28
N ASN A 2 0.58 -43.21 22.36
CA ASN A 2 1.28 -41.98 22.03
C ASN A 2 0.85 -41.65 20.60
N GLU A 3 0.33 -40.46 20.35
CA GLU A 3 -0.05 -39.98 19.01
C GLU A 3 1.05 -39.06 18.44
N PRO A 4 2.21 -39.59 18.00
CA PRO A 4 3.25 -38.77 17.39
C PRO A 4 2.84 -38.22 16.01
N ARG A 5 1.87 -38.85 15.33
CA ARG A 5 1.49 -38.49 13.95
C ARG A 5 0.73 -37.18 13.80
N ASN A 6 -0.03 -36.75 14.82
CA ASN A 6 -0.82 -35.51 14.73
C ASN A 6 0.03 -34.26 15.00
N TYR A 7 1.08 -34.38 15.81
CA TYR A 7 1.98 -33.25 16.10
C TYR A 7 2.87 -32.90 14.90
N ASP A 8 3.34 -33.93 14.17
CA ASP A 8 4.17 -33.74 12.98
C ASP A 8 3.40 -33.06 11.84
N VAL A 9 2.13 -33.43 11.62
CA VAL A 9 1.27 -32.80 10.59
C VAL A 9 0.97 -31.33 10.92
N ALA A 10 0.67 -31.02 12.18
CA ALA A 10 0.43 -29.64 12.61
C ALA A 10 1.70 -28.76 12.53
N ALA A 11 2.88 -29.34 12.78
CA ALA A 11 4.16 -28.65 12.64
C ALA A 11 4.51 -28.37 11.16
N ASP A 12 4.21 -29.31 10.26
CA ASP A 12 4.47 -29.15 8.83
C ASP A 12 3.54 -28.10 8.19
N GLU A 13 2.26 -28.07 8.57
CA GLU A 13 1.32 -27.03 8.13
C GLU A 13 1.73 -25.64 8.63
N LEU A 14 2.11 -25.52 9.91
CA LEU A 14 2.61 -24.27 10.45
C LEU A 14 3.88 -23.79 9.73
N ARG A 15 4.80 -24.70 9.41
CA ARG A 15 6.02 -24.39 8.64
C ARG A 15 5.67 -23.83 7.26
N GLN A 16 4.72 -24.45 6.55
CA GLN A 16 4.29 -23.95 5.23
C GLN A 16 3.70 -22.54 5.31
N PHE A 17 2.89 -22.22 6.32
CA PHE A 17 2.37 -20.86 6.49
C PHE A 17 3.49 -19.85 6.77
N ILE A 18 4.46 -20.20 7.61
CA ILE A 18 5.61 -19.34 7.92
C ILE A 18 6.45 -19.09 6.65
N GLU A 19 6.81 -20.14 5.93
CA GLU A 19 7.60 -20.04 4.70
C GLU A 19 6.89 -19.20 3.63
N GLN A 20 5.57 -19.38 3.45
CA GLN A 20 4.78 -18.54 2.55
C GLN A 20 4.77 -17.07 2.98
N TYR A 21 4.63 -16.80 4.29
CA TYR A 21 4.64 -15.43 4.80
C TYR A 21 6.01 -14.76 4.61
N GLU A 22 7.10 -15.46 4.91
CA GLU A 22 8.47 -14.96 4.72
C GLU A 22 8.76 -14.66 3.25
N GLN A 23 8.28 -15.52 2.34
CA GLN A 23 8.37 -15.26 0.91
C GLN A 23 7.61 -13.99 0.50
N LEU A 24 6.37 -13.82 0.97
CA LEU A 24 5.58 -12.60 0.71
C LEU A 24 6.23 -11.33 1.29
N GLU A 25 6.85 -11.41 2.47
CA GLU A 25 7.59 -10.28 3.03
C GLU A 25 8.85 -9.96 2.21
N SER A 26 9.56 -10.95 1.68
CA SER A 26 10.68 -10.73 0.76
C SER A 26 10.21 -10.04 -0.52
N GLU A 27 9.15 -10.54 -1.15
CA GLU A 27 8.59 -9.95 -2.37
C GLU A 27 8.13 -8.51 -2.14
N LYS A 28 7.46 -8.25 -1.02
CA LYS A 28 7.04 -6.89 -0.62
C LYS A 28 8.23 -5.96 -0.43
N LYS A 29 9.34 -6.45 0.13
CA LYS A 29 10.57 -5.68 0.27
C LYS A 29 11.15 -5.32 -1.10
N ASP A 30 11.26 -6.29 -2.00
CA ASP A 30 11.79 -6.07 -3.36
C ASP A 30 10.94 -5.05 -4.13
N VAL A 31 9.61 -5.18 -4.06
CA VAL A 31 8.68 -4.20 -4.67
C VAL A 31 8.86 -2.81 -4.05
N THR A 32 9.07 -2.73 -2.74
CA THR A 32 9.30 -1.45 -2.04
C THR A 32 10.60 -0.79 -2.50
N GLU A 33 11.65 -1.57 -2.72
CA GLU A 33 12.93 -1.09 -3.24
C GLU A 33 12.80 -0.58 -4.68
N GLN A 34 12.15 -1.35 -5.55
CA GLN A 34 11.85 -0.92 -6.93
C GLN A 34 11.03 0.39 -6.98
N GLN A 35 10.03 0.55 -6.10
CA GLN A 35 9.26 1.79 -6.00
C GLN A 35 10.12 2.98 -5.56
N LYS A 36 11.09 2.77 -4.65
CA LYS A 36 12.02 3.82 -4.23
C LYS A 36 12.94 4.25 -5.36
N GLU A 37 13.48 3.29 -6.12
CA GLU A 37 14.32 3.56 -7.28
C GLU A 37 13.57 4.37 -8.34
N LEU A 38 12.35 3.96 -8.69
CA LEU A 38 11.49 4.68 -9.64
C LEU A 38 11.23 6.13 -9.20
N MET A 39 10.95 6.35 -7.91
CA MET A 39 10.76 7.70 -7.38
C MET A 39 12.07 8.51 -7.41
N SER A 40 13.22 7.88 -7.14
CA SER A 40 14.52 8.52 -7.25
C SER A 40 14.82 8.96 -8.68
N GLU A 41 14.56 8.09 -9.65
CA GLU A 41 14.71 8.39 -11.08
C GLU A 41 13.78 9.53 -11.53
N ALA A 42 12.51 9.50 -11.13
CA ALA A 42 11.57 10.57 -11.41
C ALA A 42 12.06 11.92 -10.85
N LYS A 43 12.60 11.91 -9.62
CA LYS A 43 13.20 13.11 -9.02
C LYS A 43 14.41 13.61 -9.82
N ALA A 44 15.30 12.71 -10.25
CA ALA A 44 16.47 13.06 -11.06
C ALA A 44 16.08 13.68 -12.41
N ARG A 45 14.93 13.26 -12.97
CA ARG A 45 14.34 13.84 -14.19
C ARG A 45 13.56 15.15 -13.96
N GLY A 46 13.49 15.64 -12.72
CA GLY A 46 12.87 16.92 -12.36
C GLY A 46 11.40 16.85 -11.92
N TYR A 47 10.83 15.66 -11.73
CA TYR A 47 9.46 15.52 -11.23
C TYR A 47 9.38 15.70 -9.71
N ASP A 48 8.29 16.32 -9.23
CA ASP A 48 7.99 16.38 -7.80
C ASP A 48 7.36 15.06 -7.34
N THR A 49 8.16 14.24 -6.66
CA THR A 49 7.73 12.92 -6.15
C THR A 49 6.68 13.00 -5.04
N LYS A 50 6.56 14.13 -4.31
CA LYS A 50 5.48 14.31 -3.32
C LYS A 50 4.15 14.50 -4.05
N VAL A 51 4.13 15.30 -5.11
CA VAL A 51 2.93 15.48 -5.94
C VAL A 51 2.55 14.17 -6.64
N MET A 52 3.53 13.44 -7.19
CA MET A 52 3.26 12.13 -7.81
C MET A 52 2.61 11.15 -6.83
N LYS A 53 3.07 11.07 -5.58
CA LYS A 53 2.45 10.23 -4.55
C LYS A 53 1.01 10.63 -4.25
N LYS A 54 0.71 11.94 -4.20
CA LYS A 54 -0.67 12.43 -4.06
C LYS A 54 -1.54 11.99 -5.24
N VAL A 55 -1.04 12.11 -6.47
CA VAL A 55 -1.75 11.66 -7.68
C VAL A 55 -2.00 10.16 -7.64
N ILE A 56 -1.02 9.34 -7.26
CA ILE A 56 -1.19 7.88 -7.13
C ILE A 56 -2.24 7.55 -6.07
N ALA A 57 -2.23 8.24 -4.93
CA ALA A 57 -3.23 8.04 -3.87
C ALA A 57 -4.64 8.41 -4.34
N LEU A 58 -4.79 9.57 -5.01
CA LEU A 58 -6.06 10.00 -5.60
C LEU A 58 -6.59 8.97 -6.60
N ARG A 59 -5.72 8.42 -7.45
CA ARG A 59 -6.10 7.41 -8.46
C ARG A 59 -6.54 6.07 -7.89
N LYS A 60 -6.27 5.80 -6.61
CA LYS A 60 -6.71 4.58 -5.91
C LYS A 60 -8.09 4.71 -5.26
N ARG A 61 -8.60 5.94 -5.11
CA ARG A 61 -9.90 6.20 -4.49
C ARG A 61 -11.02 6.01 -5.49
N ASP A 62 -12.21 5.71 -4.98
CA ASP A 62 -13.43 5.71 -5.79
C ASP A 62 -13.74 7.13 -6.28
N LYS A 63 -14.28 7.25 -7.50
CA LYS A 63 -14.56 8.57 -8.09
C LYS A 63 -15.69 9.28 -7.35
N ASP A 64 -16.66 8.54 -6.83
CA ASP A 64 -17.80 9.11 -6.11
C ASP A 64 -17.33 9.61 -4.73
N ASP A 65 -16.43 8.87 -4.06
CA ASP A 65 -15.79 9.32 -2.81
C ASP A 65 -14.97 10.61 -3.00
N ILE A 66 -14.31 10.77 -4.15
CA ILE A 66 -13.56 12.00 -4.47
C ILE A 66 -14.53 13.16 -4.67
N ALA A 67 -15.61 12.95 -5.45
CA ALA A 67 -16.58 13.99 -5.75
C ALA A 67 -17.32 14.47 -4.49
N GLU A 68 -17.66 13.55 -3.57
CA GLU A 68 -18.28 13.90 -2.29
C GLU A 68 -17.34 14.75 -1.43
N GLU A 69 -16.07 14.35 -1.29
CA GLU A 69 -15.09 15.11 -0.52
C GLU A 69 -14.84 16.50 -1.13
N GLU A 70 -14.74 16.60 -2.46
CA GLU A 70 -14.57 17.88 -3.17
C GLU A 70 -15.77 18.82 -2.93
N ALA A 71 -17.00 18.30 -2.98
CA ALA A 71 -18.20 19.09 -2.70
C ALA A 71 -18.21 19.64 -1.25
N ILE A 72 -17.82 18.82 -0.28
CA ILE A 72 -17.70 19.24 1.13
C ILE A 72 -16.59 20.28 1.29
N MET A 73 -15.43 20.04 0.67
CA MET A 73 -14.29 20.94 0.72
C MET A 73 -14.63 22.33 0.17
N ASP A 74 -15.34 22.37 -0.95
CA ASP A 74 -15.73 23.63 -1.57
C ASP A 74 -16.78 24.40 -0.73
N MET A 75 -17.71 23.69 -0.09
CA MET A 75 -18.61 24.29 0.91
C MET A 75 -17.81 24.94 2.06
N TYR A 76 -16.79 24.26 2.58
CA TYR A 76 -15.95 24.80 3.66
C TYR A 76 -15.11 25.99 3.21
N LYS A 77 -14.48 25.93 2.03
CA LYS A 77 -13.73 27.08 1.48
C LYS A 77 -14.63 28.30 1.31
N ALA A 78 -15.85 28.10 0.79
CA ALA A 78 -16.82 29.18 0.64
C ALA A 78 -17.20 29.78 2.00
N ALA A 79 -17.46 28.96 3.01
CA ALA A 79 -17.76 29.41 4.37
C ALA A 79 -16.58 30.18 5.03
N LEU A 80 -15.36 29.82 4.66
CA LEU A 80 -14.12 30.46 5.16
C LEU A 80 -13.65 31.65 4.29
N GLY A 81 -14.35 31.98 3.19
CA GLY A 81 -13.97 33.06 2.28
C GLY A 81 -12.69 32.79 1.47
N MET A 82 -12.37 31.51 1.21
CA MET A 82 -11.17 31.07 0.48
C MET A 82 -11.41 30.86 -1.03
N VAL A 83 -12.33 31.61 -1.63
CA VAL A 83 -12.74 31.55 -3.06
C VAL A 83 -12.15 32.70 -3.87
#